data_AF-A0A849T1S9-F1
#
_entry.id   AF-A0A849T1S9-F1
#
_cell.length_a   1.000
_cell.length_b   1.000
_cell.length_c   1.000
_cell.angle_alpha   90.00
_cell.angle_beta   90.00
_cell.angle_gamma   90.00
#
_symmetry.space_group_name_H-M   'P 1'
#
loop_
_entity.id
_entity.type
_entity.pdbx_description
1 polymer ?
#
loop_
_entity_poly.entity_id
_entity_poly.type
_entity_poly.pdbx_seq_one_letter_code
_entity_poly.pdbx_strand_id
1 'polypeptide(L)'
;MVFGGNSVREREIKYLKVKLLILILGLLFLVDAYSYVQNRTSNDSLVRWASNISTIDIFLNPDNSQGFSTFSVDTIVSSSVSQWDGKSRLSLRKNTTAGTNQLGLNEIYFSNDSSIFNGSLIVGLTQVVYTNNSGEIIEADILLNDQISFSNNVTDKYYLGNVLTHEMGHFLGLGHSQVIGASMFFMLTRGQSLVADDDEAGLYAIYPNGNTLKGSLSGKIIGGNSKAAVFGAHVQAISQSTGKVAGANISEINGSFVIDGLDKNDQYFIYTSPSASVGLPAKYSNAKFDFCNSASKYRGSLFQACGSQGEGFPQAVSLNSNSLDVGNVTIRCSIDVPIDYISRKNSNPAEFEIQHYNVLSIGNNFTGYFSNSDLQNGLADRFAIKLDTFDNVDWSQLSTTGDLYLELKILNQSFYSAYKPRVDVTASSGASYSPNAKYETEADGWLNLETTLRLPINRDDSSDNNFEITVTPESMDFPNFPVGLPESKSDYFPSSSDIGETLYFYLATASLVKDNGNGTYTKISSKSEQSTDNSLCPDAANTYSLSDYSVKGSVSGSSRGNKDNFLACGTVDFNGGRGGGPGGFFIGLISGLLALSLLSSIFKHIKSKQYSKLA
;
A
#
# COMPACT_ATOMS: atom_id res chain seq x y z
N MET A 1 65.64 -43.85 -0.34
CA MET A 1 64.42 -44.44 -0.94
C MET A 1 63.23 -43.85 -0.20
N VAL A 2 62.37 -43.22 -0.98
CA VAL A 2 61.21 -42.43 -0.58
C VAL A 2 60.07 -43.34 -0.12
N PHE A 3 59.11 -42.73 0.58
CA PHE A 3 57.68 -43.07 0.73
C PHE A 3 57.23 -43.36 2.16
N GLY A 4 57.35 -42.35 3.02
CA GLY A 4 56.54 -42.21 4.24
C GLY A 4 55.27 -41.38 3.95
N GLY A 5 54.11 -42.04 4.00
CA GLY A 5 52.76 -41.63 3.58
C GLY A 5 52.10 -40.37 4.18
N ASN A 6 52.83 -39.31 4.49
CA ASN A 6 52.25 -38.06 5.01
C ASN A 6 51.54 -37.18 3.95
N SER A 7 51.60 -37.49 2.65
CA SER A 7 51.12 -36.56 1.59
C SER A 7 49.75 -36.87 0.97
N VAL A 8 49.12 -38.01 1.30
CA VAL A 8 47.81 -38.44 0.76
C VAL A 8 46.64 -38.07 1.70
N ARG A 9 46.89 -37.90 3.01
CA ARG A 9 45.88 -37.60 4.04
C ARG A 9 45.53 -36.10 4.18
N GLU A 10 46.38 -35.22 3.68
CA GLU A 10 46.18 -33.76 3.75
C GLU A 10 45.61 -33.14 2.47
N ARG A 11 45.56 -33.90 1.36
CA ARG A 11 45.00 -33.48 0.06
C ARG A 11 43.57 -33.98 -0.20
N GLU A 12 43.08 -34.94 0.57
CA GLU A 12 41.65 -35.25 0.64
C GLU A 12 40.92 -34.27 1.59
N ILE A 13 39.89 -33.60 1.05
CA ILE A 13 38.69 -33.20 1.79
C ILE A 13 38.87 -32.05 2.81
N LYS A 14 39.94 -31.27 2.68
CA LYS A 14 39.86 -29.79 2.81
C LYS A 14 39.14 -29.13 1.61
N TYR A 15 38.95 -29.86 0.52
CA TYR A 15 38.35 -29.41 -0.75
C TYR A 15 36.83 -29.62 -0.87
N LEU A 16 36.20 -30.34 0.06
CA LEU A 16 34.76 -30.65 0.02
C LEU A 16 34.11 -30.25 1.34
N LYS A 17 32.88 -29.76 1.29
CA LYS A 17 32.03 -29.42 2.44
C LYS A 17 32.35 -28.22 3.32
N VAL A 18 33.52 -27.60 3.24
CA VAL A 18 33.56 -26.12 3.40
C VAL A 18 32.78 -25.46 2.25
N LYS A 19 32.77 -26.10 1.06
CA LYS A 19 31.77 -25.94 -0.02
C LYS A 19 30.31 -26.23 0.37
N LEU A 20 30.06 -26.84 1.53
CA LEU A 20 28.71 -27.18 1.98
C LEU A 20 28.32 -26.29 3.16
N LEU A 21 29.22 -26.00 4.10
CA LEU A 21 28.99 -25.09 5.21
C LEU A 21 28.77 -23.64 4.75
N ILE A 22 29.50 -23.16 3.74
CA ILE A 22 29.34 -21.79 3.21
C ILE A 22 28.19 -21.70 2.21
N LEU A 23 27.91 -22.77 1.45
CA LEU A 23 26.73 -22.84 0.58
C LEU A 23 25.44 -22.98 1.40
N ILE A 24 25.47 -23.69 2.53
CA ILE A 24 24.35 -23.80 3.49
C ILE A 24 24.17 -22.49 4.26
N LEU A 25 25.23 -21.75 4.60
CA LEU A 25 25.10 -20.39 5.15
C LEU A 25 24.66 -19.35 4.10
N GLY A 26 24.88 -19.61 2.81
CA GLY A 26 24.40 -18.78 1.70
C GLY A 26 22.98 -19.09 1.23
N LEU A 27 22.42 -20.25 1.63
CA LEU A 27 21.06 -20.70 1.27
C LEU A 27 20.08 -20.67 2.44
N LEU A 28 20.56 -20.58 3.67
CA LEU A 28 19.69 -20.32 4.83
C LEU A 28 19.40 -18.81 4.88
N PHE A 29 18.20 -18.48 4.41
CA PHE A 29 17.50 -17.20 4.55
C PHE A 29 17.70 -16.16 3.44
N LEU A 30 17.72 -16.61 2.18
CA LEU A 30 16.97 -15.85 1.15
C LEU A 30 15.49 -16.09 1.42
N VAL A 31 14.97 -15.42 2.46
CA VAL A 31 13.53 -15.21 2.55
C VAL A 31 13.27 -14.17 1.48
N ASP A 32 12.65 -14.62 0.39
CA ASP A 32 12.04 -13.71 -0.57
C ASP A 32 11.10 -12.82 0.23
N ALA A 33 11.50 -11.57 0.45
CA ALA A 33 10.56 -10.56 0.84
C ALA A 33 9.79 -10.24 -0.44
N TYR A 34 8.55 -10.69 -0.47
CA TYR A 34 7.66 -10.52 -1.62
C TYR A 34 7.08 -9.13 -1.59
N SER A 35 6.87 -8.53 -2.76
CA SER A 35 6.33 -7.18 -2.88
C SER A 35 4.81 -7.22 -3.03
N TYR A 36 4.11 -6.29 -2.37
CA TYR A 36 2.66 -6.11 -2.37
C TYR A 36 1.88 -7.25 -1.67
N VAL A 37 0.62 -6.96 -1.35
CA VAL A 37 -0.30 -7.99 -0.85
C VAL A 37 -0.64 -8.91 -2.02
N GLN A 38 0.11 -10.01 -2.12
CA GLN A 38 -0.08 -11.01 -3.17
C GLN A 38 -1.02 -12.12 -2.70
N ASN A 39 -1.82 -12.65 -3.62
CA ASN A 39 -2.57 -13.87 -3.38
C ASN A 39 -1.61 -15.06 -3.33
N ARG A 40 -1.80 -15.95 -2.35
CA ARG A 40 -0.92 -17.09 -2.10
C ARG A 40 -1.68 -18.36 -1.82
N THR A 41 -1.11 -19.49 -2.24
CA THR A 41 -1.64 -20.81 -1.92
C THR A 41 -1.42 -21.14 -0.45
N SER A 42 -2.05 -22.22 0.02
CA SER A 42 -1.81 -22.77 1.36
C SER A 42 -0.35 -23.17 1.65
N ASN A 43 0.44 -23.41 0.61
CA ASN A 43 1.88 -23.69 0.69
C ASN A 43 2.74 -22.42 0.49
N ASP A 44 2.14 -21.24 0.58
CA ASP A 44 2.78 -19.94 0.40
C ASP A 44 3.38 -19.70 -1.00
N SER A 45 2.86 -20.40 -2.03
CA SER A 45 3.25 -20.13 -3.42
C SER A 45 2.45 -18.95 -3.98
N LEU A 46 3.11 -18.08 -4.75
CA LEU A 46 2.49 -16.92 -5.39
C LEU A 46 1.43 -17.36 -6.42
N VAL A 47 0.20 -16.89 -6.27
CA VAL A 47 -0.86 -17.09 -7.26
C VAL A 47 -0.64 -16.15 -8.44
N ARG A 48 -0.34 -16.71 -9.62
CA ARG A 48 -0.04 -15.94 -10.83
C ARG A 48 -0.24 -16.76 -12.10
N TRP A 49 -0.41 -16.10 -13.23
CA TRP A 49 -0.34 -16.73 -14.54
C TRP A 49 1.05 -17.34 -14.79
N ALA A 50 1.07 -18.49 -15.46
CA ALA A 50 2.30 -19.23 -15.73
C ALA A 50 3.31 -18.38 -16.54
N SER A 51 4.60 -18.64 -16.34
CA SER A 51 5.66 -17.83 -16.96
C SER A 51 5.75 -17.96 -18.48
N ASN A 52 5.24 -19.06 -19.03
CA ASN A 52 5.15 -19.31 -20.47
C ASN A 52 3.93 -18.65 -21.14
N ILE A 53 2.99 -18.10 -20.37
CA ILE A 53 1.86 -17.34 -20.90
C ILE A 53 2.30 -15.91 -21.17
N SER A 54 2.18 -15.45 -22.41
CA SER A 54 2.43 -14.06 -22.82
C SER A 54 1.16 -13.30 -23.19
N THR A 55 0.08 -14.02 -23.50
CA THR A 55 -1.19 -13.45 -23.92
C THR A 55 -2.33 -14.17 -23.21
N ILE A 56 -3.27 -13.42 -22.66
CA ILE A 56 -4.43 -13.94 -21.96
C ILE A 56 -5.67 -13.43 -22.69
N ASP A 57 -6.48 -14.36 -23.18
CA ASP A 57 -7.78 -14.06 -23.76
C ASP A 57 -8.84 -14.00 -22.66
N ILE A 58 -9.67 -12.96 -22.71
CA ILE A 58 -10.75 -12.67 -21.76
C ILE A 58 -12.03 -12.55 -22.57
N PHE A 59 -13.08 -13.27 -22.20
CA PHE A 59 -14.31 -13.38 -22.97
C PHE A 59 -15.47 -12.70 -22.22
N LEU A 60 -16.00 -11.63 -22.80
CA LEU A 60 -17.13 -10.90 -22.23
C LEU A 60 -18.47 -11.48 -22.69
N ASN A 61 -19.33 -11.80 -21.75
CA ASN A 61 -20.77 -11.86 -21.94
C ASN A 61 -21.42 -10.60 -21.34
N PRO A 62 -21.95 -9.67 -22.16
CA PRO A 62 -22.48 -8.40 -21.68
C PRO A 62 -23.93 -8.47 -21.21
N ASP A 63 -24.59 -9.63 -21.32
CA ASP A 63 -25.98 -9.81 -20.96
C ASP A 63 -26.17 -9.61 -19.45
N ASN A 64 -27.18 -8.81 -19.08
CA ASN A 64 -27.50 -8.46 -17.70
C ASN A 64 -29.02 -8.24 -17.56
N SER A 65 -29.56 -8.48 -16.36
CA SER A 65 -31.00 -8.30 -16.10
C SER A 65 -31.39 -6.87 -15.69
N GLN A 66 -30.39 -6.02 -15.47
CA GLN A 66 -30.56 -4.62 -15.02
C GLN A 66 -30.92 -3.64 -16.14
N GLY A 67 -30.90 -4.09 -17.40
CA GLY A 67 -31.13 -3.23 -18.56
C GLY A 67 -29.95 -2.30 -18.88
N PHE A 68 -28.76 -2.62 -18.36
CA PHE A 68 -27.54 -1.90 -18.68
C PHE A 68 -27.13 -2.19 -20.13
N SER A 69 -26.90 -1.15 -20.92
CA SER A 69 -26.62 -1.30 -22.35
C SER A 69 -25.39 -2.18 -22.60
N THR A 70 -25.54 -3.21 -23.43
CA THR A 70 -24.43 -4.11 -23.80
C THR A 70 -23.28 -3.37 -24.47
N PHE A 71 -23.56 -2.29 -25.20
CA PHE A 71 -22.54 -1.40 -25.77
C PHE A 71 -21.75 -0.65 -24.68
N SER A 72 -22.43 -0.17 -23.64
CA SER A 72 -21.78 0.47 -22.50
C SER A 72 -20.93 -0.53 -21.73
N VAL A 73 -21.45 -1.73 -21.48
CA VAL A 73 -20.68 -2.81 -20.83
C VAL A 73 -19.42 -3.13 -21.63
N ASP A 74 -19.50 -3.38 -22.94
CA ASP A 74 -18.33 -3.68 -23.78
C ASP A 74 -17.30 -2.55 -23.78
N THR A 75 -17.75 -1.29 -23.84
CA THR A 75 -16.86 -0.12 -23.79
C THR A 75 -16.12 -0.03 -22.46
N ILE A 76 -16.85 -0.21 -21.34
CA ILE A 76 -16.27 -0.12 -20.00
C ILE A 76 -15.30 -1.27 -19.75
N VAL A 77 -15.66 -2.51 -20.12
CA VAL A 77 -14.77 -3.67 -20.02
C VAL A 77 -13.51 -3.48 -20.86
N SER A 78 -13.65 -2.96 -22.09
CA SER A 78 -12.49 -2.64 -22.95
C SER A 78 -11.58 -1.62 -22.27
N SER A 79 -12.15 -0.58 -21.64
CA SER A 79 -11.41 0.42 -20.90
C SER A 79 -10.69 -0.18 -19.69
N SER A 80 -11.38 -0.95 -18.84
CA SER A 80 -10.76 -1.59 -17.67
C SER A 80 -9.66 -2.59 -18.03
N VAL A 81 -9.82 -3.39 -19.09
CA VAL A 81 -8.74 -4.28 -19.58
C VAL A 81 -7.54 -3.46 -20.06
N SER A 82 -7.78 -2.36 -20.79
CA SER A 82 -6.71 -1.48 -21.29
C SER A 82 -5.94 -0.76 -20.18
N GLN A 83 -6.54 -0.59 -18.99
CA GLN A 83 -5.81 -0.05 -17.83
C GLN A 83 -4.71 -0.98 -17.35
N TRP A 84 -4.80 -2.30 -17.57
CA TRP A 84 -3.78 -3.26 -17.14
C TRP A 84 -2.84 -3.68 -18.28
N ASP A 85 -3.32 -3.66 -19.53
CA ASP A 85 -2.52 -4.02 -20.69
C ASP A 85 -1.32 -3.07 -20.89
N GLY A 86 -0.15 -3.64 -21.24
CA GLY A 86 1.09 -2.87 -21.43
C GLY A 86 1.84 -2.48 -20.16
N LYS A 87 1.26 -2.67 -18.96
CA LYS A 87 1.95 -2.42 -17.67
C LYS A 87 2.82 -3.60 -17.21
N SER A 88 2.69 -4.76 -17.85
CA SER A 88 3.49 -5.96 -17.57
C SER A 88 3.96 -6.64 -18.86
N ARG A 89 4.63 -7.79 -18.73
CA ARG A 89 4.96 -8.66 -19.87
C ARG A 89 3.75 -9.38 -20.49
N LEU A 90 2.59 -9.34 -19.83
CA LEU A 90 1.36 -9.98 -20.30
C LEU A 90 0.63 -9.04 -21.26
N SER A 91 0.10 -9.59 -22.34
CA SER A 91 -0.84 -8.91 -23.22
C SER A 91 -2.26 -9.41 -22.96
N LEU A 92 -3.20 -8.50 -22.74
CA LEU A 92 -4.59 -8.82 -22.44
C LEU A 92 -5.47 -8.57 -23.66
N ARG A 93 -6.24 -9.59 -24.07
CA ARG A 93 -7.12 -9.49 -25.24
C ARG A 93 -8.56 -9.77 -24.86
N LYS A 94 -9.40 -8.75 -25.00
CA LYS A 94 -10.84 -8.88 -24.81
C LYS A 94 -11.51 -9.41 -26.08
N ASN A 95 -12.26 -10.49 -25.93
CA ASN A 95 -13.13 -11.12 -26.91
C ASN A 95 -14.57 -11.13 -26.39
N THR A 96 -15.52 -11.62 -27.19
CA THR A 96 -16.92 -11.78 -26.79
C THR A 96 -17.33 -13.25 -26.77
N THR A 97 -18.28 -13.58 -25.92
CA THR A 97 -18.91 -14.90 -25.79
C THR A 97 -20.40 -14.73 -25.49
N ALA A 98 -21.19 -15.76 -25.79
CA ALA A 98 -22.61 -15.81 -25.45
C ALA A 98 -22.90 -16.73 -24.25
N GLY A 99 -21.90 -17.46 -23.74
CA GLY A 99 -22.05 -18.35 -22.59
C GLY A 99 -21.59 -17.70 -21.29
N THR A 100 -21.73 -18.45 -20.19
CA THR A 100 -21.24 -18.10 -18.85
C THR A 100 -20.76 -19.38 -18.17
N ASN A 101 -19.76 -19.27 -17.29
CA ASN A 101 -19.16 -20.38 -16.55
C ASN A 101 -18.72 -21.54 -17.46
N GLN A 102 -18.10 -21.21 -18.59
CA GLN A 102 -17.59 -22.16 -19.57
C GLN A 102 -16.18 -22.61 -19.20
N LEU A 103 -16.02 -23.91 -18.95
CA LEU A 103 -14.73 -24.51 -18.63
C LEU A 103 -13.64 -24.16 -19.65
N GLY A 104 -12.51 -23.67 -19.17
CA GLY A 104 -11.33 -23.33 -19.96
C GLY A 104 -11.41 -21.98 -20.67
N LEU A 105 -12.42 -21.16 -20.39
CA LEU A 105 -12.47 -19.76 -20.78
C LEU A 105 -12.29 -18.87 -19.55
N ASN A 106 -11.67 -17.72 -19.75
CA ASN A 106 -11.62 -16.67 -18.76
C ASN A 106 -12.76 -15.70 -19.05
N GLU A 107 -13.84 -15.72 -18.28
CA GLU A 107 -15.06 -15.01 -18.62
C GLU A 107 -15.32 -13.78 -17.73
N ILE A 108 -15.97 -12.77 -18.30
CA ILE A 108 -16.60 -11.67 -17.56
C ILE A 108 -18.09 -11.75 -17.81
N TYR A 109 -18.89 -11.91 -16.75
CA TYR A 109 -20.36 -12.01 -16.90
C TYR A 109 -21.12 -11.57 -15.65
N PHE A 110 -22.40 -11.24 -15.83
CA PHE A 110 -23.32 -10.89 -14.75
C PHE A 110 -23.95 -12.14 -14.13
N SER A 111 -24.06 -12.17 -12.80
CA SER A 111 -24.68 -13.26 -12.06
C SER A 111 -25.66 -12.74 -11.00
N ASN A 112 -26.78 -13.44 -10.86
CA ASN A 112 -27.79 -13.19 -9.82
C ASN A 112 -27.67 -14.18 -8.65
N ASP A 113 -26.60 -14.98 -8.60
CA ASP A 113 -26.44 -16.00 -7.55
C ASP A 113 -26.09 -15.35 -6.20
N SER A 114 -27.13 -15.13 -5.40
CA SER A 114 -27.01 -14.58 -4.05
C SER A 114 -26.09 -15.39 -3.11
N SER A 115 -25.83 -16.67 -3.40
CA SER A 115 -24.92 -17.50 -2.60
C SER A 115 -23.45 -17.13 -2.81
N ILE A 116 -23.12 -16.58 -3.98
CA ILE A 116 -21.80 -16.12 -4.36
C ILE A 116 -21.52 -14.73 -3.76
N PHE A 117 -22.50 -13.83 -3.84
CA PHE A 117 -22.33 -12.43 -3.45
C PHE A 117 -22.75 -12.10 -2.00
N ASN A 118 -23.27 -13.08 -1.26
CA ASN A 118 -23.86 -12.86 0.08
C ASN A 118 -24.91 -11.74 0.06
N GLY A 119 -25.80 -11.79 -0.93
CA GLY A 119 -26.76 -10.72 -1.25
C GLY A 119 -26.12 -9.59 -2.05
N SER A 120 -26.33 -8.35 -1.61
CA SER A 120 -25.81 -7.14 -2.27
C SER A 120 -24.48 -6.65 -1.70
N LEU A 121 -23.90 -7.33 -0.70
CA LEU A 121 -22.70 -6.87 -0.01
C LEU A 121 -21.42 -6.97 -0.86
N ILE A 122 -21.40 -7.91 -1.81
CA ILE A 122 -20.29 -8.08 -2.74
C ILE A 122 -20.71 -7.55 -4.11
N VAL A 123 -20.01 -6.54 -4.64
CA VAL A 123 -20.36 -5.88 -5.93
C VAL A 123 -19.77 -6.61 -7.14
N GLY A 124 -18.63 -7.26 -6.96
CA GLY A 124 -17.91 -8.05 -7.94
C GLY A 124 -17.12 -9.15 -7.25
N LEU A 125 -16.88 -10.23 -7.99
CA LEU A 125 -16.09 -11.36 -7.51
C LEU A 125 -15.20 -11.89 -8.63
N THR A 126 -13.92 -12.08 -8.34
CA THR A 126 -13.03 -12.88 -9.19
C THR A 126 -12.90 -14.29 -8.62
N GLN A 127 -13.15 -15.29 -9.46
CA GLN A 127 -12.93 -16.69 -9.18
C GLN A 127 -11.64 -17.12 -9.88
N VAL A 128 -10.68 -17.65 -9.12
CA VAL A 128 -9.39 -18.07 -9.66
C VAL A 128 -9.20 -19.56 -9.42
N VAL A 129 -8.92 -20.30 -10.48
CA VAL A 129 -8.54 -21.71 -10.44
C VAL A 129 -7.03 -21.79 -10.64
N TYR A 130 -6.32 -22.34 -9.67
CA TYR A 130 -4.87 -22.49 -9.74
C TYR A 130 -4.38 -23.84 -9.21
N THR A 131 -3.13 -24.16 -9.51
CA THR A 131 -2.44 -25.33 -8.99
C THR A 131 -1.89 -25.05 -7.59
N ASN A 132 -2.32 -25.76 -6.55
CA ASN A 132 -1.87 -25.51 -5.16
C ASN A 132 -0.35 -25.47 -4.96
N ASN A 133 0.37 -26.29 -5.71
CA ASN A 133 1.80 -26.50 -5.50
C ASN A 133 2.67 -25.41 -6.13
N SER A 134 2.25 -24.79 -7.24
CA SER A 134 3.00 -23.73 -7.92
C SER A 134 2.30 -22.37 -7.88
N GLY A 135 1.02 -22.32 -7.55
CA GLY A 135 0.19 -21.11 -7.62
C GLY A 135 -0.15 -20.70 -9.06
N GLU A 136 0.13 -21.55 -10.06
CA GLU A 136 -0.11 -21.20 -11.45
C GLU A 136 -1.61 -21.19 -11.74
N ILE A 137 -2.12 -20.03 -12.15
CA ILE A 137 -3.50 -19.82 -12.58
C ILE A 137 -3.74 -20.61 -13.88
N ILE A 138 -4.82 -21.38 -13.88
CA ILE A 138 -5.32 -22.18 -14.99
C ILE A 138 -6.45 -21.45 -15.70
N GLU A 139 -7.35 -20.85 -14.92
CA GLU A 139 -8.59 -20.22 -15.37
C GLU A 139 -8.98 -19.16 -14.34
N ALA A 140 -9.55 -18.05 -14.79
CA ALA A 140 -10.14 -17.06 -13.91
C ALA A 140 -11.38 -16.39 -14.53
N ASP A 141 -12.43 -16.28 -13.74
CA ASP A 141 -13.69 -15.65 -14.13
C ASP A 141 -13.98 -14.43 -13.25
N ILE A 142 -14.55 -13.38 -13.85
CA ILE A 142 -15.03 -12.19 -13.15
C ILE A 142 -16.56 -12.17 -13.22
N LEU A 143 -17.19 -12.26 -12.05
CA LEU A 143 -18.62 -12.25 -11.87
C LEU A 143 -19.05 -10.88 -11.33
N LEU A 144 -19.95 -10.23 -12.06
CA LEU A 144 -20.55 -8.96 -11.67
C LEU A 144 -21.90 -9.21 -10.99
N ASN A 145 -22.16 -8.57 -9.86
CA ASN A 145 -23.41 -8.76 -9.13
C ASN A 145 -24.57 -8.06 -9.86
N ASP A 146 -25.41 -8.86 -10.52
CA ASP A 146 -26.55 -8.40 -11.31
C ASP A 146 -27.74 -7.93 -10.45
N GLN A 147 -27.57 -7.85 -9.12
CA GLN A 147 -28.49 -7.18 -8.20
C GLN A 147 -28.11 -5.72 -7.91
N ILE A 148 -26.91 -5.25 -8.30
CA ILE A 148 -26.40 -3.89 -8.05
C ILE A 148 -26.60 -3.00 -9.28
N SER A 149 -27.39 -1.93 -9.16
CA SER A 149 -27.55 -0.96 -10.27
C SER A 149 -26.25 -0.20 -10.56
N PHE A 150 -25.50 -0.68 -11.54
CA PHE A 150 -24.26 -0.04 -11.98
C PHE A 150 -24.51 1.25 -12.77
N SER A 151 -23.55 2.16 -12.69
CA SER A 151 -23.50 3.39 -13.49
C SER A 151 -22.51 3.27 -14.65
N ASN A 152 -22.73 4.03 -15.72
CA ASN A 152 -21.75 4.30 -16.78
C ASN A 152 -21.08 5.67 -16.66
N ASN A 153 -21.42 6.47 -15.65
CA ASN A 153 -20.73 7.73 -15.40
C ASN A 153 -19.43 7.46 -14.62
N VAL A 154 -18.29 7.81 -15.23
CA VAL A 154 -16.95 7.51 -14.69
C VAL A 154 -16.71 8.08 -13.28
N THR A 155 -17.39 9.17 -12.94
CA THR A 155 -17.23 9.82 -11.62
C THR A 155 -18.08 9.18 -10.53
N ASP A 156 -18.98 8.25 -10.85
CA ASP A 156 -19.86 7.59 -9.89
C ASP A 156 -19.13 6.52 -9.07
N LYS A 157 -19.49 6.36 -7.79
CA LYS A 157 -18.98 5.29 -6.93
C LYS A 157 -19.29 3.91 -7.51
N TYR A 158 -20.53 3.72 -7.97
CA TYR A 158 -21.01 2.49 -8.63
C TYR A 158 -20.73 2.45 -10.13
N TYR A 159 -19.79 3.26 -10.63
CA TYR A 159 -19.34 3.11 -12.00
C TYR A 159 -18.82 1.68 -12.21
N LEU A 160 -19.33 0.98 -13.23
CA LEU A 160 -18.95 -0.41 -13.49
C LEU A 160 -17.43 -0.56 -13.68
N GLY A 161 -16.76 0.46 -14.22
CA GLY A 161 -15.31 0.45 -14.41
C GLY A 161 -14.51 0.43 -13.11
N ASN A 162 -15.03 0.98 -12.01
CA ASN A 162 -14.37 0.90 -10.70
C ASN A 162 -14.28 -0.56 -10.24
N VAL A 163 -15.37 -1.32 -10.39
CA VAL A 163 -15.42 -2.74 -10.04
C VAL A 163 -14.59 -3.58 -11.00
N LEU A 164 -14.75 -3.38 -12.31
CA LEU A 164 -14.02 -4.18 -13.30
C LEU A 164 -12.50 -3.98 -13.25
N THR A 165 -12.02 -2.75 -13.04
CA THR A 165 -10.58 -2.51 -12.92
C THR A 165 -10.02 -3.19 -11.67
N HIS A 166 -10.76 -3.19 -10.55
CA HIS A 166 -10.41 -3.93 -9.33
C HIS A 166 -10.37 -5.45 -9.55
N GLU A 167 -11.45 -6.03 -10.08
CA GLU A 167 -11.54 -7.47 -10.32
C GLU A 167 -10.49 -7.95 -11.33
N MET A 168 -10.13 -7.11 -12.30
CA MET A 168 -9.04 -7.40 -13.23
C MET A 168 -7.67 -7.51 -12.52
N GLY A 169 -7.43 -6.77 -11.44
CA GLY A 169 -6.22 -6.94 -10.64
C GLY A 169 -6.19 -8.30 -9.92
N HIS A 170 -7.32 -8.75 -9.36
CA HIS A 170 -7.45 -10.12 -8.83
C HIS A 170 -7.26 -11.19 -9.91
N PHE A 171 -7.80 -10.97 -11.10
CA PHE A 171 -7.61 -11.82 -12.27
C PHE A 171 -6.12 -11.97 -12.64
N LEU A 172 -5.32 -10.93 -12.39
CA LEU A 172 -3.87 -10.95 -12.58
C LEU A 172 -3.10 -11.50 -11.36
N GLY A 173 -3.76 -11.81 -10.25
CA GLY A 173 -3.15 -12.39 -9.05
C GLY A 173 -2.79 -11.39 -7.95
N LEU A 174 -3.20 -10.13 -8.10
CA LEU A 174 -3.05 -9.13 -7.03
C LEU A 174 -4.06 -9.40 -5.91
N GLY A 175 -3.61 -9.23 -4.67
CA GLY A 175 -4.50 -9.13 -3.51
C GLY A 175 -4.92 -7.68 -3.28
N HIS A 176 -5.73 -7.46 -2.24
CA HIS A 176 -6.15 -6.11 -1.89
C HIS A 176 -4.99 -5.25 -1.38
N SER A 177 -5.00 -3.98 -1.77
CA SER A 177 -4.14 -2.94 -1.22
C SER A 177 -4.78 -2.25 -0.01
N GLN A 178 -3.93 -1.69 0.85
CA GLN A 178 -4.32 -0.76 1.93
C GLN A 178 -4.03 0.70 1.57
N VAL A 179 -3.55 0.95 0.35
CA VAL A 179 -3.32 2.30 -0.17
C VAL A 179 -4.65 2.92 -0.55
N ILE A 180 -4.91 4.09 0.02
CA ILE A 180 -6.10 4.86 -0.31
C ILE A 180 -6.02 5.37 -1.75
N GLY A 181 -7.09 5.18 -2.51
CA GLY A 181 -7.13 5.55 -3.94
C GLY A 181 -6.50 4.53 -4.89
N ALA A 182 -6.00 3.40 -4.40
CA ALA A 182 -5.62 2.29 -5.26
C ALA A 182 -6.85 1.61 -5.87
N SER A 183 -6.74 1.14 -7.12
CA SER A 183 -7.80 0.33 -7.73
C SER A 183 -7.99 -0.98 -6.96
N MET A 184 -6.91 -1.54 -6.39
CA MET A 184 -6.96 -2.72 -5.52
C MET A 184 -7.37 -2.44 -4.07
N PHE A 185 -7.77 -1.22 -3.73
CA PHE A 185 -8.28 -0.93 -2.38
C PHE A 185 -9.52 -1.80 -2.08
N PHE A 186 -9.56 -2.44 -0.91
CA PHE A 186 -10.52 -3.52 -0.58
C PHE A 186 -12.00 -3.10 -0.50
N MET A 187 -12.31 -1.80 -0.54
CA MET A 187 -13.67 -1.30 -0.61
C MET A 187 -13.91 -0.56 -1.91
N LEU A 188 -15.17 -0.57 -2.35
CA LEU A 188 -15.59 0.22 -3.49
C LEU A 188 -15.55 1.72 -3.17
N THR A 189 -14.72 2.46 -3.90
CA THR A 189 -14.62 3.93 -3.88
C THR A 189 -14.70 4.51 -5.29
N ARG A 190 -14.81 5.84 -5.37
CA ARG A 190 -14.55 6.57 -6.62
C ARG A 190 -13.07 6.46 -6.98
N GLY A 191 -12.74 6.70 -8.25
CA GLY A 191 -11.36 6.71 -8.70
C GLY A 191 -10.70 5.33 -8.90
N GLN A 192 -11.41 4.23 -8.67
CA GLN A 192 -10.82 2.88 -8.86
C GLN A 192 -10.82 2.42 -10.31
N SER A 193 -11.43 3.17 -11.22
CA SER A 193 -11.45 2.84 -12.65
C SER A 193 -10.09 3.01 -13.32
N LEU A 194 -9.17 3.76 -12.72
CA LEU A 194 -7.78 3.92 -13.15
C LEU A 194 -6.84 3.13 -12.23
N VAL A 195 -5.84 2.47 -12.81
CA VAL A 195 -4.81 1.74 -12.07
C VAL A 195 -3.86 2.74 -11.43
N ALA A 196 -3.63 2.63 -10.12
CA ALA A 196 -2.72 3.49 -9.37
C ALA A 196 -1.27 2.98 -9.42
N ASP A 197 -0.31 3.84 -9.04
CA ASP A 197 1.12 3.47 -9.03
C ASP A 197 1.40 2.22 -8.16
N ASP A 198 0.72 2.10 -7.02
CA ASP A 198 0.78 0.92 -6.14
C ASP A 198 0.35 -0.37 -6.87
N ASP A 199 -0.71 -0.28 -7.67
CA ASP A 199 -1.22 -1.41 -8.45
C ASP A 199 -0.25 -1.80 -9.57
N GLU A 200 0.34 -0.82 -10.27
CA GLU A 200 1.34 -1.07 -11.33
C GLU A 200 2.59 -1.75 -10.77
N ALA A 201 3.03 -1.27 -9.63
CA ALA A 201 4.23 -1.75 -8.98
C ALA A 201 3.98 -3.16 -8.41
N GLY A 202 2.76 -3.41 -7.92
CA GLY A 202 2.16 -4.74 -7.69
C GLY A 202 2.31 -5.69 -8.86
N LEU A 203 1.82 -5.25 -10.01
CA LEU A 203 1.85 -6.03 -11.23
C LEU A 203 3.28 -6.30 -11.71
N TYR A 204 4.16 -5.29 -11.63
CA TYR A 204 5.57 -5.42 -11.99
C TYR A 204 6.28 -6.49 -11.14
N ALA A 205 5.99 -6.54 -9.84
CA ALA A 205 6.57 -7.54 -8.94
C ALA A 205 6.20 -8.99 -9.32
N ILE A 206 5.01 -9.21 -9.88
CA ILE A 206 4.55 -10.53 -10.33
C ILE A 206 5.01 -10.82 -11.77
N TYR A 207 4.96 -9.81 -12.64
CA TYR A 207 5.15 -9.94 -14.09
C TYR A 207 6.10 -8.85 -14.63
N PRO A 208 7.40 -8.90 -14.30
CA PRO A 208 8.35 -7.90 -14.74
C PRO A 208 8.41 -7.85 -16.27
N ASN A 209 8.38 -6.64 -16.83
CA ASN A 209 8.39 -6.39 -18.28
C ASN A 209 9.78 -6.00 -18.82
N GLY A 210 10.83 -6.12 -18.00
CA GLY A 210 12.19 -5.76 -18.37
C GLY A 210 12.49 -4.26 -18.38
N ASN A 211 11.56 -3.41 -17.89
CA ASN A 211 11.81 -1.98 -17.74
C ASN A 211 12.99 -1.75 -16.78
N THR A 212 14.11 -1.26 -17.32
CA THR A 212 15.36 -1.03 -16.57
C THR A 212 15.33 0.23 -15.71
N LEU A 213 14.32 1.08 -15.85
CA LEU A 213 14.09 2.24 -14.97
C LEU A 213 13.40 1.84 -13.66
N LYS A 214 12.93 0.60 -13.55
CA LYS A 214 12.28 0.10 -12.33
C LYS A 214 13.28 -0.59 -11.39
N GLY A 215 13.13 -0.38 -10.09
CA GLY A 215 13.95 -0.98 -9.03
C GLY A 215 13.14 -1.29 -7.78
N SER A 216 13.83 -1.81 -6.76
CA SER A 216 13.23 -2.26 -5.50
C SER A 216 13.77 -1.52 -4.28
N LEU A 217 12.89 -1.21 -3.33
CA LEU A 217 13.21 -0.65 -2.03
C LEU A 217 12.89 -1.70 -0.97
N SER A 218 13.78 -1.93 -0.02
CA SER A 218 13.66 -3.01 0.96
C SER A 218 14.18 -2.58 2.33
N GLY A 219 13.80 -3.31 3.38
CA GLY A 219 14.29 -3.07 4.73
C GLY A 219 13.63 -3.99 5.75
N LYS A 220 13.75 -3.64 7.03
CA LYS A 220 13.12 -4.36 8.15
C LYS A 220 12.38 -3.43 9.08
N ILE A 221 11.12 -3.76 9.39
CA ILE A 221 10.35 -3.09 10.43
C ILE A 221 10.69 -3.69 11.78
N ILE A 222 11.15 -2.84 12.68
CA ILE A 222 11.58 -3.21 14.03
C ILE A 222 10.84 -2.40 15.10
N GLY A 223 10.89 -2.89 16.34
CA GLY A 223 10.53 -2.14 17.54
C GLY A 223 11.25 -2.67 18.77
N GLY A 224 11.24 -1.86 19.83
CA GLY A 224 11.86 -2.15 21.11
C GLY A 224 13.39 -2.16 21.10
N ASN A 225 14.00 -2.07 22.28
CA ASN A 225 15.45 -2.02 22.43
C ASN A 225 16.18 -3.26 21.87
N SER A 226 15.50 -4.40 21.81
CA SER A 226 16.01 -5.63 21.19
C SER A 226 15.89 -5.66 19.67
N LYS A 227 15.31 -4.62 19.04
CA LYS A 227 15.04 -4.54 17.60
C LYS A 227 14.22 -5.74 17.13
N ALA A 228 13.20 -6.08 17.90
CA ALA A 228 12.31 -7.18 17.61
C ALA A 228 11.59 -6.90 16.28
N ALA A 229 11.53 -7.92 15.42
CA ALA A 229 10.83 -7.85 14.15
C ALA A 229 9.32 -7.62 14.36
N VAL A 230 8.75 -6.72 13.58
CA VAL A 230 7.32 -6.40 13.59
C VAL A 230 6.65 -7.06 12.41
N PHE A 231 5.73 -8.00 12.68
CA PHE A 231 4.93 -8.68 11.65
C PHE A 231 3.65 -7.91 11.35
N GLY A 232 3.33 -7.72 10.06
CA GLY A 232 2.06 -7.15 9.64
C GLY A 232 2.02 -5.62 9.59
N ALA A 233 3.16 -4.92 9.68
CA ALA A 233 3.18 -3.47 9.53
C ALA A 233 2.96 -3.08 8.07
N HIS A 234 2.11 -2.10 7.82
CA HIS A 234 1.93 -1.53 6.49
C HIS A 234 3.04 -0.53 6.21
N VAL A 235 3.70 -0.68 5.08
CA VAL A 235 4.86 0.11 4.65
C VAL A 235 4.56 0.70 3.28
N GLN A 236 4.63 2.02 3.16
CA GLN A 236 4.35 2.76 1.94
C GLN A 236 5.60 3.49 1.48
N ALA A 237 5.90 3.46 0.18
CA ALA A 237 6.87 4.31 -0.48
C ALA A 237 6.14 5.45 -1.19
N ILE A 238 6.31 6.68 -0.72
CA ILE A 238 5.65 7.87 -1.26
C ILE A 238 6.65 8.60 -2.14
N SER A 239 6.29 8.75 -3.40
CA SER A 239 7.10 9.48 -4.38
C SER A 239 7.24 10.94 -3.95
N GLN A 240 8.47 11.44 -3.88
CA GLN A 240 8.70 12.86 -3.65
C GLN A 240 8.31 13.71 -4.88
N SER A 241 8.46 13.14 -6.08
CA SER A 241 8.12 13.83 -7.32
C SER A 241 6.61 14.05 -7.48
N THR A 242 5.78 13.03 -7.19
CA THR A 242 4.32 13.13 -7.36
C THR A 242 3.58 13.44 -6.06
N GLY A 243 4.16 13.10 -4.90
CA GLY A 243 3.46 13.15 -3.61
C GLY A 243 2.47 12.00 -3.39
N LYS A 244 2.36 11.05 -4.33
CA LYS A 244 1.47 9.88 -4.27
C LYS A 244 2.24 8.64 -3.79
N VAL A 245 1.50 7.66 -3.27
CA VAL A 245 2.06 6.35 -2.91
C VAL A 245 2.42 5.61 -4.19
N ALA A 246 3.72 5.37 -4.40
CA ALA A 246 4.25 4.69 -5.57
C ALA A 246 4.24 3.16 -5.42
N GLY A 247 4.12 2.67 -4.20
CA GLY A 247 4.02 1.26 -3.89
C GLY A 247 3.98 1.02 -2.39
N ALA A 248 3.33 -0.06 -1.98
CA ALA A 248 3.19 -0.44 -0.58
C ALA A 248 3.25 -1.95 -0.37
N ASN A 249 3.52 -2.34 0.89
CA ASN A 249 3.56 -3.72 1.27
C ASN A 249 3.32 -3.92 2.78
N ILE A 250 3.11 -5.16 3.19
CA ILE A 250 2.98 -5.58 4.59
C ILE A 250 4.24 -6.33 5.02
N SER A 251 4.80 -6.00 6.19
CA SER A 251 6.02 -6.65 6.69
C SER A 251 5.79 -8.13 7.03
N GLU A 252 6.75 -8.97 6.66
CA GLU A 252 6.76 -10.41 6.93
C GLU A 252 7.12 -10.73 8.39
N ILE A 253 7.04 -11.99 8.79
CA ILE A 253 7.19 -12.41 10.20
C ILE A 253 8.56 -12.06 10.82
N ASN A 254 9.58 -11.98 9.97
CA ASN A 254 10.95 -11.55 10.31
C ASN A 254 11.12 -10.01 10.23
N GLY A 255 10.03 -9.27 10.00
CA GLY A 255 9.99 -7.82 9.84
C GLY A 255 10.39 -7.32 8.46
N SER A 256 10.84 -8.18 7.54
CA SER A 256 11.30 -7.71 6.23
C SER A 256 10.15 -7.23 5.36
N PHE A 257 10.41 -6.21 4.55
CA PHE A 257 9.52 -5.75 3.49
C PHE A 257 10.32 -5.46 2.21
N VAL A 258 9.67 -5.58 1.06
CA VAL A 258 10.18 -5.18 -0.26
C VAL A 258 9.05 -4.46 -1.00
N ILE A 259 9.38 -3.36 -1.67
CA ILE A 259 8.51 -2.60 -2.56
C ILE A 259 9.25 -2.52 -3.91
N ASP A 260 8.83 -3.32 -4.88
CA ASP A 260 9.40 -3.41 -6.23
C ASP A 260 8.61 -2.54 -7.23
N GLY A 261 9.12 -2.35 -8.45
CA GLY A 261 8.43 -1.59 -9.49
C GLY A 261 8.49 -0.07 -9.33
N LEU A 262 9.37 0.43 -8.47
CA LEU A 262 9.59 1.85 -8.21
C LEU A 262 10.51 2.49 -9.26
N ASP A 263 10.33 3.77 -9.59
CA ASP A 263 11.19 4.52 -10.51
C ASP A 263 12.54 4.85 -9.87
N LYS A 264 13.63 4.49 -10.55
CA LYS A 264 15.01 4.75 -10.10
C LYS A 264 15.41 6.22 -10.09
N ASN A 265 14.71 7.06 -10.85
CA ASN A 265 15.01 8.49 -10.92
C ASN A 265 14.23 9.31 -9.88
N ASP A 266 13.53 8.65 -8.97
CA ASP A 266 12.78 9.30 -7.90
C ASP A 266 13.41 9.06 -6.52
N GLN A 267 12.88 9.80 -5.55
CA GLN A 267 13.17 9.65 -4.15
C GLN A 267 11.88 9.34 -3.40
N TYR A 268 11.99 8.51 -2.37
CA TYR A 268 10.82 7.99 -1.66
C TYR A 268 10.86 8.34 -0.19
N PHE A 269 9.74 8.84 0.35
CA PHE A 269 9.51 8.80 1.79
C PHE A 269 8.96 7.44 2.15
N ILE A 270 9.49 6.84 3.21
CA ILE A 270 8.94 5.61 3.75
C ILE A 270 7.99 5.97 4.88
N TYR A 271 6.77 5.49 4.81
CA TYR A 271 5.77 5.66 5.86
C TYR A 271 5.32 4.29 6.37
N THR A 272 5.28 4.13 7.69
CA THR A 272 4.88 2.89 8.34
C THR A 272 3.64 3.11 9.19
N SER A 273 2.65 2.22 9.11
CA SER A 273 1.44 2.27 9.93
C SER A 273 0.99 0.87 10.38
N PRO A 274 0.09 0.76 11.36
CA PRO A 274 -0.68 -0.46 11.55
C PRO A 274 -1.40 -0.82 10.24
N SER A 275 -1.47 -2.11 9.95
CA SER A 275 -2.30 -2.60 8.85
C SER A 275 -3.73 -2.84 9.35
N ALA A 276 -4.70 -2.66 8.47
CA ALA A 276 -6.06 -3.10 8.73
C ALA A 276 -6.13 -4.62 8.60
N SER A 277 -6.84 -5.31 9.50
CA SER A 277 -7.08 -6.75 9.34
C SER A 277 -8.05 -7.06 8.19
N VAL A 278 -8.81 -6.05 7.72
CA VAL A 278 -9.76 -6.18 6.61
C VAL A 278 -9.00 -6.16 5.29
N GLY A 279 -9.43 -7.01 4.35
CA GLY A 279 -8.87 -7.10 3.00
C GLY A 279 -7.56 -7.88 2.91
N LEU A 280 -6.81 -8.04 4.01
CA LEU A 280 -5.56 -8.78 4.02
C LEU A 280 -5.75 -10.31 4.01
N PRO A 281 -4.80 -11.07 3.43
CA PRO A 281 -4.78 -12.51 3.52
C PRO A 281 -4.75 -13.00 4.98
N ALA A 282 -5.35 -14.18 5.21
CA ALA A 282 -5.45 -14.79 6.53
C ALA A 282 -4.10 -14.97 7.25
N LYS A 283 -2.98 -14.96 6.51
CA LYS A 283 -1.63 -15.01 7.10
C LYS A 283 -1.36 -13.89 8.09
N TYR A 284 -1.91 -12.70 7.85
CA TYR A 284 -1.71 -11.54 8.70
C TYR A 284 -2.68 -11.47 9.88
N SER A 285 -3.57 -12.46 10.05
CA SER A 285 -4.58 -12.46 11.13
C SER A 285 -4.01 -12.43 12.56
N ASN A 286 -2.75 -12.87 12.73
CA ASN A 286 -2.04 -12.86 14.02
C ASN A 286 -1.13 -11.64 14.20
N ALA A 287 -1.13 -10.68 13.26
CA ALA A 287 -0.36 -9.44 13.40
C ALA A 287 -0.75 -8.70 14.69
N LYS A 288 0.24 -8.08 15.31
CA LYS A 288 0.10 -7.34 16.57
C LYS A 288 0.51 -5.89 16.33
N PHE A 289 -0.25 -4.98 16.93
CA PHE A 289 -0.05 -3.55 16.77
C PHE A 289 0.07 -2.82 18.11
N ASP A 290 -0.24 -3.51 19.21
CA ASP A 290 -0.38 -3.01 20.59
C ASP A 290 0.95 -2.97 21.37
N PHE A 291 2.03 -2.51 20.74
CA PHE A 291 3.38 -2.52 21.32
C PHE A 291 3.72 -1.28 22.15
N CYS A 292 2.84 -0.28 22.19
CA CYS A 292 3.07 0.94 22.94
C CYS A 292 2.59 0.82 24.40
N ASN A 293 2.82 1.87 25.19
CA ASN A 293 2.44 1.88 26.60
C ASN A 293 0.94 1.60 26.78
N SER A 294 0.59 0.86 27.83
CA SER A 294 -0.78 0.45 28.11
C SER A 294 -1.44 -0.37 26.98
N ALA A 295 -0.63 -1.13 26.22
CA ALA A 295 -1.08 -1.92 25.07
C ALA A 295 -1.83 -1.07 24.02
N SER A 296 -1.43 0.19 23.85
CA SER A 296 -1.96 1.03 22.77
C SER A 296 -1.31 0.65 21.45
N LYS A 297 -2.02 0.90 20.34
CA LYS A 297 -1.46 0.71 19.00
C LYS A 297 -0.27 1.66 18.78
N TYR A 298 0.75 1.20 18.06
CA TYR A 298 1.71 2.11 17.43
C TYR A 298 1.00 2.93 16.35
N ARG A 299 1.59 4.07 15.98
CA ARG A 299 0.99 5.07 15.09
C ARG A 299 1.63 5.05 13.71
N GLY A 300 0.97 5.73 12.79
CA GLY A 300 1.58 6.15 11.54
C GLY A 300 2.84 6.99 11.77
N SER A 301 3.94 6.67 11.10
CA SER A 301 5.19 7.44 11.19
C SER A 301 6.01 7.43 9.92
N LEU A 302 6.67 8.55 9.64
CA LEU A 302 7.62 8.70 8.54
C LEU A 302 9.02 8.27 8.97
N PHE A 303 9.75 7.66 8.06
CA PHE A 303 11.14 7.29 8.25
C PHE A 303 12.01 8.55 8.34
N GLN A 304 12.80 8.63 9.41
CA GLN A 304 13.57 9.81 9.79
C GLN A 304 14.89 9.41 10.46
N ALA A 305 15.84 10.34 10.58
CA ALA A 305 17.10 10.09 11.27
C ALA A 305 16.90 9.83 12.76
N CYS A 306 17.85 9.13 13.36
CA CYS A 306 17.99 9.13 14.82
C CYS A 306 18.54 10.47 15.34
N GLY A 307 18.10 10.85 16.54
CA GLY A 307 18.56 12.06 17.24
C GLY A 307 17.67 13.27 16.98
N SER A 308 17.85 14.30 17.81
CA SER A 308 16.97 15.49 17.84
C SER A 308 16.96 16.30 16.54
N GLN A 309 18.01 16.19 15.72
CA GLN A 309 18.10 16.87 14.42
C GLN A 309 17.28 16.17 13.31
N GLY A 310 17.02 14.87 13.46
CA GLY A 310 16.20 14.10 12.53
C GLY A 310 14.73 13.99 12.95
N GLU A 311 14.44 14.26 14.22
CA GLU A 311 13.10 14.12 14.79
C GLU A 311 12.10 15.06 14.10
N GLY A 312 11.07 14.49 13.47
CA GLY A 312 10.08 15.26 12.72
C GLY A 312 10.56 15.79 11.36
N PHE A 313 11.75 15.39 10.90
CA PHE A 313 12.29 15.70 9.57
C PHE A 313 12.46 14.41 8.75
N PRO A 314 11.42 13.99 8.01
CA PRO A 314 11.45 12.78 7.20
C PRO A 314 12.60 12.78 6.18
N GLN A 315 13.27 11.63 6.07
CA GLN A 315 14.32 11.40 5.09
C GLN A 315 13.71 10.80 3.82
N ALA A 316 14.09 11.36 2.67
CA ALA A 316 13.82 10.74 1.39
C ALA A 316 14.98 9.82 1.02
N VAL A 317 14.68 8.63 0.50
CA VAL A 317 15.69 7.66 0.05
C VAL A 317 15.73 7.62 -1.48
N SER A 318 16.92 7.70 -2.06
CA SER A 318 17.11 7.71 -3.52
C SER A 318 17.33 6.31 -4.07
N LEU A 319 16.49 5.87 -5.01
CA LEU A 319 16.59 4.56 -5.65
C LEU A 319 17.60 4.58 -6.81
N ASN A 320 18.86 4.94 -6.54
CA ASN A 320 19.89 5.12 -7.59
C ASN A 320 20.44 3.79 -8.16
N SER A 321 19.83 2.65 -7.81
CA SER A 321 20.28 1.29 -8.10
C SER A 321 19.10 0.37 -8.39
N ASN A 322 19.38 -0.86 -8.85
CA ASN A 322 18.35 -1.89 -9.06
C ASN A 322 17.62 -2.29 -7.76
N SER A 323 18.31 -2.15 -6.63
CA SER A 323 17.76 -2.43 -5.31
C SER A 323 18.44 -1.53 -4.29
N LEU A 324 17.67 -1.05 -3.31
CA LEU A 324 18.12 -0.29 -2.15
C LEU A 324 17.58 -0.96 -0.89
N ASP A 325 18.46 -1.27 0.05
CA ASP A 325 18.09 -1.67 1.42
C ASP A 325 18.27 -0.46 2.34
N VAL A 326 17.19 0.00 2.95
CA VAL A 326 17.18 1.14 3.88
C VAL A 326 17.56 0.75 5.31
N GLY A 327 17.79 -0.54 5.56
CA GLY A 327 18.11 -1.08 6.86
C GLY A 327 16.87 -1.20 7.76
N ASN A 328 17.06 -0.88 9.04
CA ASN A 328 15.99 -0.95 10.02
C ASN A 328 15.13 0.33 10.03
N VAL A 329 13.82 0.17 9.96
CA VAL A 329 12.81 1.22 10.13
C VAL A 329 12.05 0.92 11.40
N THR A 330 12.01 1.84 12.36
CA THR A 330 11.29 1.61 13.63
C THR A 330 9.84 2.03 13.52
N ILE A 331 8.93 1.24 14.10
CA ILE A 331 7.58 1.72 14.44
C ILE A 331 7.68 2.80 15.52
N ARG A 332 6.67 3.69 15.61
CA ARG A 332 6.63 4.79 16.58
C ARG A 332 5.34 4.78 17.40
N CYS A 333 5.44 5.13 18.68
CA CYS A 333 4.30 5.29 19.59
C CYS A 333 3.70 6.70 19.59
N SER A 334 4.43 7.66 19.00
CA SER A 334 4.06 9.07 18.90
C SER A 334 4.32 9.58 17.49
N ILE A 335 3.69 10.70 17.13
CA ILE A 335 4.05 11.44 15.93
C ILE A 335 5.21 12.35 16.30
N ASP A 336 6.31 12.18 15.59
CA ASP A 336 7.50 13.01 15.76
C ASP A 336 7.34 14.27 14.89
N VAL A 337 7.51 15.43 15.51
CA VAL A 337 7.46 16.74 14.85
C VAL A 337 8.65 17.59 15.32
N PRO A 338 9.12 18.56 14.51
CA PRO A 338 10.24 19.39 14.92
C PRO A 338 9.96 20.18 16.20
N ILE A 339 10.96 20.25 17.09
CA ILE A 339 10.86 20.94 18.39
C ILE A 339 10.54 22.43 18.20
N ASP A 340 11.19 23.08 17.22
CA ASP A 340 10.96 24.50 16.95
C ASP A 340 9.56 24.77 16.40
N TYR A 341 9.02 23.87 15.58
CA TYR A 341 7.64 23.94 15.10
C TYR A 341 6.66 23.84 16.27
N ILE A 342 6.78 22.82 17.13
CA ILE A 342 5.80 22.61 18.20
C ILE A 342 5.86 23.70 19.27
N SER A 343 7.07 24.21 19.58
CA SER A 343 7.24 25.30 20.55
C SER A 343 6.62 26.61 20.09
N ARG A 344 6.48 26.81 18.78
CA ARG A 344 5.99 28.05 18.16
C ARG A 344 4.62 27.96 17.51
N LYS A 345 3.99 26.78 17.50
CA LYS A 345 2.69 26.49 16.86
C LYS A 345 1.61 27.56 17.10
N ASN A 346 1.58 28.19 18.29
CA ASN A 346 0.62 29.22 18.68
C ASN A 346 1.21 30.65 18.72
N SER A 347 2.32 30.90 18.04
CA SER A 347 3.09 32.15 18.13
C SER A 347 3.64 32.56 16.76
N ASN A 348 4.77 33.28 16.71
CA ASN A 348 5.41 33.68 15.47
C ASN A 348 5.78 32.45 14.62
N PRO A 349 5.71 32.55 13.28
CA PRO A 349 6.03 31.44 12.39
C PRO A 349 7.39 30.83 12.73
N ALA A 350 7.44 29.50 12.87
CA ALA A 350 8.72 28.79 12.94
C ALA A 350 9.42 28.91 11.58
N GLU A 351 10.75 29.02 11.58
CA GLU A 351 11.49 28.99 10.33
C GLU A 351 11.58 27.55 9.84
N PHE A 352 11.12 27.29 8.63
CA PHE A 352 11.33 26.05 7.93
C PHE A 352 12.61 26.17 7.11
N GLU A 353 13.72 25.77 7.72
CA GLU A 353 15.04 25.88 7.09
C GLU A 353 15.16 24.86 5.94
N ILE A 354 15.20 25.38 4.72
CA ILE A 354 15.42 24.61 3.49
C ILE A 354 16.77 24.92 2.82
N GLN A 355 17.52 25.79 3.47
CA GLN A 355 18.76 26.36 2.99
C GLN A 355 19.89 25.34 3.02
N HIS A 356 20.72 25.32 1.98
CA HIS A 356 21.88 24.44 1.93
C HIS A 356 22.99 25.03 1.06
N TYR A 357 24.26 24.90 1.52
CA TYR A 357 25.42 25.49 0.83
C TYR A 357 25.60 25.01 -0.61
N ASN A 358 25.17 23.78 -0.90
CA ASN A 358 25.03 23.25 -2.25
C ASN A 358 23.64 23.61 -2.80
N VAL A 359 23.61 24.42 -3.85
CA VAL A 359 22.38 24.88 -4.51
C VAL A 359 21.53 23.75 -5.08
N LEU A 360 22.12 22.59 -5.39
CA LEU A 360 21.41 21.38 -5.82
C LEU A 360 20.75 20.61 -4.67
N SER A 361 20.96 21.07 -3.43
CA SER A 361 20.47 20.43 -2.21
C SER A 361 19.56 21.34 -1.37
N ILE A 362 19.05 22.42 -1.97
CA ILE A 362 18.05 23.30 -1.37
C ILE A 362 16.72 22.55 -1.33
N GLY A 363 16.16 22.45 -0.14
CA GLY A 363 14.94 21.74 0.13
C GLY A 363 15.01 21.06 1.49
N ASN A 364 13.85 20.81 2.08
CA ASN A 364 13.73 20.05 3.31
C ASN A 364 12.30 19.52 3.42
N ASN A 365 12.07 18.67 4.40
CA ASN A 365 10.76 18.07 4.65
C ASN A 365 10.52 18.02 6.16
N PHE A 366 9.31 18.31 6.60
CA PHE A 366 8.96 18.15 8.01
C PHE A 366 7.53 17.64 8.21
N THR A 367 7.30 17.04 9.36
CA THR A 367 5.98 16.58 9.79
C THR A 367 5.32 17.64 10.66
N GLY A 368 4.13 18.08 10.28
CA GLY A 368 3.25 18.90 11.12
C GLY A 368 2.03 18.10 11.57
N TYR A 369 1.36 18.53 12.64
CA TYR A 369 0.17 17.85 13.14
C TYR A 369 -0.90 18.83 13.60
N PHE A 370 -2.17 18.41 13.58
CA PHE A 370 -3.29 19.12 14.16
C PHE A 370 -3.92 18.24 15.25
N SER A 371 -4.12 18.82 16.43
CA SER A 371 -4.96 18.21 17.44
C SER A 371 -6.43 18.25 16.99
N ASN A 372 -7.29 17.45 17.64
CA ASN A 372 -8.73 17.56 17.41
C ASN A 372 -9.24 18.98 17.73
N SER A 373 -8.66 19.66 18.73
CA SER A 373 -9.01 21.05 19.03
C SER A 373 -8.65 22.00 17.88
N ASP A 374 -7.50 21.79 17.23
CA ASP A 374 -7.07 22.63 16.12
C ASP A 374 -8.02 22.48 14.93
N LEU A 375 -8.41 21.25 14.60
CA LEU A 375 -9.38 20.97 13.53
C LEU A 375 -10.75 21.58 13.81
N GLN A 376 -11.28 21.45 15.03
CA GLN A 376 -12.61 21.95 15.38
C GLN A 376 -12.68 23.48 15.41
N ASN A 377 -11.57 24.14 15.77
CA ASN A 377 -11.49 25.61 15.84
C ASN A 377 -10.87 26.24 14.59
N GLY A 378 -10.45 25.44 13.60
CA GLY A 378 -9.75 25.93 12.40
C GLY A 378 -8.44 26.64 12.73
N LEU A 379 -7.70 26.17 13.74
CA LEU A 379 -6.42 26.77 14.13
C LEU A 379 -5.34 26.37 13.14
N ALA A 380 -4.76 27.39 12.49
CA ALA A 380 -3.77 27.20 11.46
C ALA A 380 -2.36 27.08 12.02
N ASP A 381 -1.55 26.27 11.35
CA ASP A 381 -0.10 26.26 11.53
C ASP A 381 0.55 27.34 10.68
N ARG A 382 1.57 27.98 11.25
CA ARG A 382 2.34 29.03 10.57
C ARG A 382 3.82 28.71 10.59
N PHE A 383 4.44 28.76 9.43
CA PHE A 383 5.89 28.65 9.28
C PHE A 383 6.37 29.53 8.13
N ALA A 384 7.65 29.88 8.14
CA ALA A 384 8.24 30.74 7.13
C ALA A 384 9.40 30.04 6.44
N ILE A 385 9.45 30.15 5.12
CA ILE A 385 10.62 29.78 4.31
C ILE A 385 11.34 31.06 3.95
N LYS A 386 12.59 31.18 4.35
CA LYS A 386 13.44 32.32 3.98
C LYS A 386 14.50 31.86 3.01
N LEU A 387 14.70 32.61 1.93
CA LEU A 387 15.77 32.40 0.96
C LEU A 387 16.58 33.70 0.73
N ASP A 388 16.31 34.74 1.52
CA ASP A 388 16.96 36.05 1.47
C ASP A 388 18.37 36.06 2.06
N THR A 389 18.66 35.22 3.06
CA THR A 389 19.98 35.14 3.73
C THR A 389 21.06 34.50 2.86
N PHE A 390 20.72 34.11 1.64
CA PHE A 390 21.60 33.48 0.66
C PHE A 390 22.20 34.52 -0.28
N ASP A 391 22.97 35.45 0.26
CA ASP A 391 23.79 36.35 -0.55
C ASP A 391 24.72 35.48 -1.44
N ASN A 392 24.54 35.56 -2.77
CA ASN A 392 25.31 34.88 -3.81
C ASN A 392 24.90 33.43 -4.21
N VAL A 393 23.61 33.05 -4.14
CA VAL A 393 23.15 31.86 -4.89
C VAL A 393 23.34 32.10 -6.38
N ASP A 394 24.28 31.37 -6.98
CA ASP A 394 24.45 31.35 -8.42
C ASP A 394 23.32 30.54 -9.06
N TRP A 395 22.17 31.19 -9.26
CA TRP A 395 20.99 30.60 -9.91
C TRP A 395 21.30 30.03 -11.31
N SER A 396 22.40 30.45 -11.94
CA SER A 396 22.83 29.91 -13.23
C SER A 396 23.28 28.44 -13.14
N GLN A 397 23.73 27.97 -11.96
CA GLN A 397 24.06 26.57 -11.71
C GLN A 397 22.83 25.65 -11.72
N LEU A 398 21.67 26.20 -11.35
CA LEU A 398 20.40 25.48 -11.32
C LEU A 398 19.74 25.52 -12.69
N SER A 399 19.62 26.70 -13.28
CA SER A 399 19.17 26.85 -14.66
C SER A 399 19.49 28.22 -15.24
N THR A 400 20.11 28.22 -16.41
CA THR A 400 20.31 29.44 -17.23
C THR A 400 19.08 29.84 -18.05
N THR A 401 18.06 28.97 -18.13
CA THR A 401 16.85 29.18 -18.93
C THR A 401 15.59 28.76 -18.17
N GLY A 402 14.44 29.42 -18.40
CA GLY A 402 13.16 29.07 -17.79
C GLY A 402 13.02 29.53 -16.33
N ASP A 403 11.78 29.76 -15.91
CA ASP A 403 11.45 30.30 -14.59
C ASP A 403 11.64 29.24 -13.50
N LEU A 404 12.09 29.68 -12.32
CA LEU A 404 12.28 28.82 -11.16
C LEU A 404 11.15 29.02 -10.18
N TYR A 405 10.78 27.93 -9.52
CA TYR A 405 9.76 27.93 -8.50
C TYR A 405 10.22 27.16 -7.28
N LEU A 406 9.86 27.65 -6.10
CA LEU A 406 9.79 26.85 -4.89
C LEU A 406 8.50 26.03 -4.94
N GLU A 407 8.63 24.72 -5.11
CA GLU A 407 7.52 23.79 -5.03
C GLU A 407 7.30 23.38 -3.57
N LEU A 408 6.16 23.78 -3.02
CA LEU A 408 5.68 23.41 -1.70
C LEU A 408 4.56 22.38 -1.84
N LYS A 409 4.72 21.21 -1.23
CA LYS A 409 3.66 20.20 -1.12
C LYS A 409 3.25 20.01 0.33
N ILE A 410 1.94 19.93 0.56
CA ILE A 410 1.34 19.51 1.83
C ILE A 410 0.57 18.22 1.55
N LEU A 411 1.08 17.12 2.11
CA LEU A 411 0.56 15.77 1.92
C LEU A 411 -0.10 15.28 3.21
N ASN A 412 -1.34 14.81 3.16
CA ASN A 412 -2.12 14.30 4.28
C ASN A 412 -2.97 13.08 3.89
N GLN A 413 -3.49 13.01 2.66
CA GLN A 413 -4.43 11.98 2.24
C GLN A 413 -3.81 10.58 2.26
N SER A 414 -2.58 10.47 1.74
CA SER A 414 -1.81 9.21 1.69
C SER A 414 -1.57 8.58 3.08
N PHE A 415 -1.69 9.38 4.15
CA PHE A 415 -1.50 8.93 5.52
C PHE A 415 -2.81 8.58 6.25
N TYR A 416 -3.94 8.54 5.55
CA TYR A 416 -5.28 8.45 6.14
C TYR A 416 -5.60 9.59 7.13
N SER A 417 -4.96 10.74 6.96
CA SER A 417 -5.17 11.92 7.79
C SER A 417 -6.36 12.73 7.29
N ALA A 418 -7.53 12.44 7.86
CA ALA A 418 -8.83 12.80 7.29
C ALA A 418 -9.27 14.26 7.53
N TYR A 419 -8.68 15.19 6.80
CA TYR A 419 -9.06 16.60 6.71
C TYR A 419 -8.64 17.20 5.35
N LYS A 420 -9.11 18.41 5.03
CA LYS A 420 -8.62 19.16 3.85
C LYS A 420 -7.70 20.29 4.33
N PRO A 421 -6.40 20.31 3.96
CA PRO A 421 -5.56 21.48 4.19
C PRO A 421 -5.98 22.62 3.26
N ARG A 422 -6.23 23.80 3.85
CA ARG A 422 -6.20 25.09 3.13
C ARG A 422 -4.82 25.69 3.32
N VAL A 423 -4.12 25.95 2.22
CA VAL A 423 -2.76 26.48 2.24
C VAL A 423 -2.78 27.87 1.62
N ASP A 424 -2.36 28.85 2.42
CA ASP A 424 -2.25 30.25 2.02
C ASP A 424 -0.78 30.66 2.19
N VAL A 425 -0.21 31.32 1.18
CA VAL A 425 1.20 31.78 1.20
C VAL A 425 1.26 33.27 0.92
N THR A 426 2.07 34.01 1.67
CA THR A 426 2.34 35.43 1.44
C THR A 426 3.84 35.65 1.29
N ALA A 427 4.27 36.24 0.19
CA ALA A 427 5.65 36.67 -0.01
C ALA A 427 5.92 38.01 0.68
N SER A 428 7.19 38.31 0.97
CA SER A 428 7.61 39.59 1.56
C SER A 428 7.25 40.82 0.73
N SER A 429 7.10 40.69 -0.59
CA SER A 429 6.55 41.76 -1.45
C SER A 429 5.06 42.06 -1.19
N GLY A 430 4.37 41.21 -0.44
CA GLY A 430 2.92 41.24 -0.25
C GLY A 430 2.15 40.41 -1.28
N ALA A 431 2.83 39.78 -2.26
CA ALA A 431 2.18 38.84 -3.18
C ALA A 431 1.59 37.66 -2.39
N SER A 432 0.37 37.24 -2.75
CA SER A 432 -0.32 36.13 -2.09
C SER A 432 -0.58 35.01 -3.08
N TYR A 433 -0.38 33.77 -2.64
CA TYR A 433 -0.55 32.56 -3.42
C TYR A 433 -1.46 31.59 -2.67
N SER A 434 -2.43 31.04 -3.39
CA SER A 434 -3.35 30.01 -2.91
C SER A 434 -3.64 29.04 -4.06
N PRO A 435 -4.06 27.79 -3.78
CA PRO A 435 -4.46 26.86 -4.83
C PRO A 435 -5.60 27.43 -5.68
N ASN A 436 -5.60 27.14 -6.99
CA ASN A 436 -6.61 27.64 -7.92
C ASN A 436 -8.01 27.10 -7.60
N ALA A 437 -8.09 25.84 -7.15
CA ALA A 437 -9.32 25.20 -6.71
C ALA A 437 -9.13 24.67 -5.28
N LYS A 438 -10.18 24.83 -4.47
CA LYS A 438 -10.23 24.26 -3.12
C LYS A 438 -10.30 22.72 -3.15
N TYR A 439 -10.97 22.18 -4.16
CA TYR A 439 -11.18 20.75 -4.38
C TYR A 439 -10.85 20.44 -5.83
N GLU A 440 -9.88 19.56 -6.07
CA GLU A 440 -9.51 19.11 -7.40
C GLU A 440 -10.00 17.68 -7.57
N THR A 441 -10.99 17.50 -8.45
CA THR A 441 -11.50 16.18 -8.80
C THR A 441 -10.76 15.70 -10.05
N GLU A 442 -10.15 14.52 -9.97
CA GLU A 442 -9.51 13.85 -11.08
C GLU A 442 -10.57 13.33 -12.08
N ALA A 443 -10.13 12.92 -13.27
CA ALA A 443 -11.02 12.55 -14.38
C ALA A 443 -11.95 11.36 -14.06
N ASP A 444 -11.57 10.54 -13.09
CA ASP A 444 -12.26 9.34 -12.60
C ASP A 444 -13.13 9.59 -11.36
N GLY A 445 -13.29 10.86 -10.96
CA GLY A 445 -14.05 11.24 -9.78
C GLY A 445 -13.29 11.12 -8.46
N TRP A 446 -11.99 10.76 -8.47
CA TRP A 446 -11.16 10.83 -7.27
C TRP A 446 -11.00 12.27 -6.81
N LEU A 447 -11.13 12.53 -5.51
CA LEU A 447 -10.89 13.86 -4.95
C LEU A 447 -9.47 13.93 -4.39
N ASN A 448 -8.63 14.73 -5.03
CA ASN A 448 -7.29 15.01 -4.55
C ASN A 448 -7.35 16.04 -3.41
N LEU A 449 -6.94 15.61 -2.22
CA LEU A 449 -6.91 16.47 -1.04
C LEU A 449 -5.53 17.06 -0.77
N GLU A 450 -4.50 16.51 -1.41
CA GLU A 450 -3.14 17.03 -1.33
C GLU A 450 -3.06 18.43 -1.94
N THR A 451 -2.06 19.22 -1.53
CA THR A 451 -1.88 20.58 -2.04
C THR A 451 -0.47 20.78 -2.55
N THR A 452 -0.33 21.22 -3.80
CA THR A 452 0.95 21.62 -4.41
C THR A 452 0.88 23.08 -4.84
N LEU A 453 1.81 23.91 -4.35
CA LEU A 453 1.97 25.30 -4.75
C LEU A 453 3.36 25.50 -5.36
N ARG A 454 3.43 26.34 -6.39
CA ARG A 454 4.67 26.71 -7.06
C ARG A 454 4.84 28.22 -6.93
N LEU A 455 5.74 28.62 -6.05
CA LEU A 455 6.00 30.01 -5.69
C LEU A 455 7.16 30.51 -6.56
N PRO A 456 6.98 31.56 -7.38
CA PRO A 456 8.04 32.03 -8.27
C PRO A 456 9.24 32.52 -7.48
N ILE A 457 10.44 32.15 -7.92
CA ILE A 457 11.69 32.66 -7.38
C ILE A 457 12.10 33.91 -8.15
N ASN A 458 12.21 35.02 -7.43
CA ASN A 458 12.71 36.28 -7.94
C ASN A 458 14.25 36.25 -7.93
N ARG A 459 14.86 36.21 -9.12
CA ARG A 459 16.32 36.16 -9.27
C ARG A 459 16.97 37.55 -9.16
N ASP A 460 16.18 38.60 -9.35
CA ASP A 460 16.65 39.99 -9.36
C ASP A 460 16.58 40.62 -7.97
N ASP A 461 15.64 40.19 -7.13
CA ASP A 461 15.47 40.63 -5.74
C ASP A 461 15.30 39.42 -4.81
N SER A 462 16.38 39.05 -4.11
CA SER A 462 16.38 37.91 -3.18
C SER A 462 15.51 38.15 -1.94
N SER A 463 15.21 39.41 -1.59
CA SER A 463 14.39 39.74 -0.42
C SER A 463 12.92 39.35 -0.60
N ASP A 464 12.49 39.19 -1.85
CA ASP A 464 11.15 38.73 -2.24
C ASP A 464 10.98 37.20 -2.11
N ASN A 465 12.09 36.45 -2.01
CA ASN A 465 12.06 34.98 -1.88
C ASN A 465 11.82 34.51 -0.44
N ASN A 466 11.04 35.27 0.31
CA ASN A 466 10.67 35.01 1.69
C ASN A 466 9.17 34.79 1.74
N PHE A 467 8.75 33.62 2.19
CA PHE A 467 7.37 33.17 2.15
C PHE A 467 6.88 32.82 3.56
N GLU A 468 5.80 33.46 4.00
CA GLU A 468 5.03 33.01 5.16
C GLU A 468 3.94 32.05 4.68
N ILE A 469 3.90 30.85 5.25
CA ILE A 469 2.97 29.78 4.91
C ILE A 469 2.01 29.58 6.07
N THR A 470 0.72 29.56 5.76
CA THR A 470 -0.36 29.23 6.70
C THR A 470 -1.07 27.97 6.22
N VAL A 471 -1.08 26.92 7.05
CA VAL A 471 -1.82 25.67 6.77
C VAL A 471 -2.98 25.57 7.76
N THR A 472 -4.21 25.71 7.26
CA THR A 472 -5.42 25.61 8.07
C THR A 472 -6.09 24.25 7.86
N PRO A 473 -6.36 23.47 8.91
CA PRO A 473 -7.09 22.22 8.79
C PRO A 473 -8.58 22.49 8.66
N GLU A 474 -9.22 21.95 7.63
CA GLU A 474 -10.66 22.04 7.45
C GLU A 474 -11.31 20.67 7.62
N SER A 475 -12.33 20.61 8.47
CA SER A 475 -13.08 19.37 8.71
C SER A 475 -13.80 18.93 7.44
N MET A 476 -13.73 17.62 7.18
CA MET A 476 -14.48 16.95 6.13
C MET A 476 -15.84 16.42 6.61
N ASP A 477 -16.23 16.74 7.84
CA ASP A 477 -17.54 16.43 8.37
C ASP A 477 -18.54 17.54 7.96
N PHE A 478 -19.80 17.14 7.75
CA PHE A 478 -20.89 18.08 7.48
C PHE A 478 -21.09 19.04 8.68
N PRO A 479 -21.36 20.35 8.47
CA PRO A 479 -21.65 21.04 7.21
C PRO A 479 -20.44 21.70 6.52
N ASN A 480 -19.22 21.45 7.01
CA ASN A 480 -18.01 22.16 6.54
C ASN A 480 -17.51 21.67 5.18
N PHE A 481 -17.91 20.46 4.79
CA PHE A 481 -17.72 19.93 3.44
C PHE A 481 -18.79 20.50 2.47
N PRO A 482 -18.42 21.08 1.30
CA PRO A 482 -19.36 21.79 0.44
C PRO A 482 -20.50 20.91 -0.07
N VAL A 483 -21.68 21.52 -0.22
CA VAL A 483 -22.86 20.89 -0.83
C VAL A 483 -22.70 20.91 -2.35
N GLY A 484 -22.74 19.75 -3.02
CA GLY A 484 -22.77 19.65 -4.50
C GLY A 484 -21.77 18.70 -5.15
N LEU A 485 -20.86 18.08 -4.39
CA LEU A 485 -20.02 16.93 -4.79
C LEU A 485 -20.35 15.79 -3.81
N PRO A 486 -20.42 14.52 -4.22
CA PRO A 486 -21.12 13.50 -3.45
C PRO A 486 -20.40 13.13 -2.13
N GLU A 487 -21.24 13.00 -1.11
CA GLU A 487 -21.27 12.08 0.04
C GLU A 487 -20.06 12.03 1.03
N SER A 488 -20.38 11.67 2.29
CA SER A 488 -19.63 11.92 3.54
C SER A 488 -18.14 11.58 3.54
N LYS A 489 -17.40 12.03 4.57
CA LYS A 489 -16.00 11.65 4.87
C LYS A 489 -15.62 10.20 4.52
N SER A 490 -16.53 9.25 4.75
CA SER A 490 -16.36 7.82 4.42
C SER A 490 -16.13 7.49 2.94
N ASP A 491 -16.51 8.37 2.01
CA ASP A 491 -16.31 8.16 0.58
C ASP A 491 -14.86 8.44 0.14
N TYR A 492 -14.16 9.30 0.88
CA TYR A 492 -12.76 9.67 0.61
C TYR A 492 -11.78 9.11 1.64
N PHE A 493 -12.27 8.74 2.82
CA PHE A 493 -11.55 8.00 3.87
C PHE A 493 -12.38 6.79 4.33
N PRO A 494 -12.60 5.82 3.42
CA PRO A 494 -13.29 4.57 3.76
C PRO A 494 -12.55 3.81 4.85
N SER A 495 -13.29 3.09 5.70
CA SER A 495 -12.72 2.33 6.82
C SER A 495 -11.81 3.15 7.74
N SER A 496 -12.04 4.47 7.88
CA SER A 496 -11.22 5.31 8.78
C SER A 496 -11.23 4.85 10.25
N SER A 497 -12.19 4.05 10.68
CA SER A 497 -12.18 3.36 11.99
C SER A 497 -11.16 2.22 12.09
N ASP A 498 -10.87 1.54 10.98
CA ASP A 498 -10.01 0.35 10.93
C ASP A 498 -8.58 0.69 10.51
N ILE A 499 -8.42 1.62 9.55
CA ILE A 499 -7.14 2.03 8.96
C ILE A 499 -6.70 3.43 9.41
N GLY A 500 -7.65 4.27 9.84
CA GLY A 500 -7.38 5.69 10.06
C GLY A 500 -6.48 5.97 11.26
N GLU A 501 -5.68 7.02 11.14
CA GLU A 501 -4.93 7.56 12.26
C GLU A 501 -5.85 8.46 13.10
N THR A 502 -5.67 8.40 14.43
CA THR A 502 -6.47 9.20 15.38
C THR A 502 -6.01 10.65 15.48
N LEU A 503 -4.79 10.92 15.03
CA LEU A 503 -4.20 12.25 14.93
C LEU A 503 -4.23 12.72 13.48
N TYR A 504 -4.47 14.01 13.31
CA TYR A 504 -4.39 14.65 12.00
C TYR A 504 -2.96 15.14 11.82
N PHE A 505 -2.28 14.73 10.78
CA PHE A 505 -0.93 15.21 10.47
C PHE A 505 -0.70 15.34 8.96
N TYR A 506 0.38 16.01 8.61
CA TYR A 506 0.81 16.21 7.24
C TYR A 506 2.33 16.16 7.10
N LEU A 507 2.77 15.84 5.89
CA LEU A 507 4.14 16.03 5.43
C LEU A 507 4.20 17.30 4.59
N ALA A 508 5.01 18.27 5.03
CA ALA A 508 5.37 19.42 4.22
C ALA A 508 6.71 19.15 3.53
N THR A 509 6.76 19.33 2.21
CA THR A 509 8.00 19.20 1.42
C THR A 509 8.25 20.49 0.67
N ALA A 510 9.50 20.95 0.66
CA ALA A 510 9.94 22.10 -0.10
C ALA A 510 11.12 21.70 -0.99
N SER A 511 11.05 22.05 -2.28
CA SER A 511 12.09 21.76 -3.27
C SER A 511 12.09 22.82 -4.37
N LEU A 512 13.20 22.95 -5.13
CA LEU A 512 13.22 23.84 -6.29
C LEU A 512 12.92 23.07 -7.57
N VAL A 513 12.06 23.66 -8.39
CA VAL A 513 11.68 23.13 -9.70
C VAL A 513 11.89 24.17 -10.80
N LYS A 514 12.15 23.68 -12.00
CA LYS A 514 12.24 24.46 -13.24
C LYS A 514 10.97 24.23 -14.06
N ASP A 515 10.38 25.30 -14.57
CA ASP A 515 9.33 25.19 -15.61
C ASP A 515 9.95 24.82 -16.96
N ASN A 516 9.38 23.80 -17.60
CA ASN A 516 9.78 23.31 -18.91
C ASN A 516 9.09 24.06 -20.07
N GLY A 517 8.19 25.01 -19.78
CA GLY A 517 7.49 25.84 -20.77
C GLY A 517 6.28 25.14 -21.42
N ASN A 518 5.88 23.98 -20.91
CA ASN A 518 4.74 23.18 -21.39
C ASN A 518 3.77 22.79 -20.25
N GLY A 519 3.84 23.49 -19.12
CA GLY A 519 3.07 23.18 -17.91
C GLY A 519 3.62 22.01 -17.08
N THR A 520 4.77 21.43 -17.46
CA THR A 520 5.49 20.44 -16.66
C THR A 520 6.67 21.06 -15.95
N TYR A 521 7.03 20.49 -14.80
CA TYR A 521 8.07 21.00 -13.93
C TYR A 521 9.10 19.90 -13.65
N THR A 522 10.37 20.27 -13.71
CA THR A 522 11.48 19.36 -13.43
C THR A 522 12.08 19.73 -12.07
N LYS A 523 12.18 18.77 -11.15
CA LYS A 523 12.89 18.97 -9.88
C LYS A 523 14.38 19.15 -10.16
N ILE A 524 14.95 20.27 -9.70
CA ILE A 524 16.36 20.64 -9.91
C ILE A 524 17.15 20.75 -8.61
N SER A 525 16.46 20.86 -7.48
CA SER A 525 17.07 20.89 -6.15
C SER A 525 16.14 20.30 -5.12
N SER A 526 16.67 19.46 -4.25
CA SER A 526 15.97 18.90 -3.10
C SER A 526 16.97 18.43 -2.06
N LYS A 527 16.54 18.29 -0.81
CA LYS A 527 17.38 17.80 0.29
C LYS A 527 18.19 16.57 -0.14
N SER A 528 19.51 16.67 -0.06
CA SER A 528 20.45 15.60 -0.40
C SER A 528 21.19 15.20 0.86
N GLU A 529 20.71 14.13 1.51
CA GLU A 529 21.38 13.54 2.65
C GLU A 529 21.45 12.03 2.49
N GLN A 530 22.54 11.44 2.98
CA GLN A 530 22.62 10.00 3.05
C GLN A 530 21.65 9.51 4.13
N SER A 531 20.69 8.68 3.75
CA SER A 531 19.72 8.13 4.68
C SER A 531 20.41 7.24 5.72
N THR A 532 19.95 7.33 6.96
CA THR A 532 20.44 6.53 8.09
C THR A 532 19.32 5.68 8.67
N ASP A 533 19.62 4.44 9.03
CA ASP A 533 18.64 3.54 9.59
C ASP A 533 18.25 3.91 11.04
N ASN A 534 17.25 3.22 11.59
CA ASN A 534 16.76 3.45 12.95
C ASN A 534 17.34 2.49 13.99
N SER A 535 18.47 1.84 13.69
CA SER A 535 19.11 0.89 14.60
C SER A 535 19.54 1.50 15.93
N LEU A 536 19.74 2.82 15.99
CA LEU A 536 20.20 3.53 17.19
C LEU A 536 19.06 4.18 18.00
N CYS A 537 17.84 4.17 17.47
CA CYS A 537 16.69 4.83 18.09
C CYS A 537 15.38 4.03 17.90
N PRO A 538 15.35 2.73 18.25
CA PRO A 538 14.09 2.00 18.20
C PRO A 538 13.10 2.56 19.23
N ASP A 539 11.82 2.63 18.86
CA ASP A 539 10.70 3.00 19.73
C ASP A 539 9.80 1.76 19.97
N ALA A 540 8.69 1.90 20.68
CA ALA A 540 7.79 0.82 21.10
C ALA A 540 8.50 -0.25 21.94
N ALA A 541 8.89 0.14 23.16
CA ALA A 541 9.69 -0.67 24.09
C ALA A 541 9.11 -2.07 24.39
N ASN A 542 7.80 -2.28 24.23
CA ASN A 542 7.14 -3.57 24.51
C ASN A 542 7.06 -4.51 23.29
N THR A 543 7.75 -4.19 22.19
CA THR A 543 7.75 -5.02 20.97
C THR A 543 8.39 -6.39 21.21
N TYR A 544 7.77 -7.43 20.68
CA TYR A 544 8.27 -8.81 20.70
C TYR A 544 8.04 -9.50 19.35
N SER A 545 8.92 -10.43 18.99
CA SER A 545 8.79 -11.21 17.76
C SER A 545 7.85 -12.40 17.94
N LEU A 546 7.11 -12.75 16.90
CA LEU A 546 6.21 -13.90 16.88
C LEU A 546 7.00 -15.16 16.45
N SER A 547 6.87 -16.27 17.19
CA SER A 547 7.70 -17.47 17.01
C SER A 547 6.98 -18.67 16.39
N ASP A 548 5.64 -18.71 16.38
CA ASP A 548 4.86 -19.86 15.87
C ASP A 548 3.79 -19.39 14.88
N TYR A 549 3.92 -19.81 13.62
CA TYR A 549 3.00 -19.47 12.56
C TYR A 549 2.67 -20.72 11.72
N SER A 550 1.39 -21.11 11.69
CA SER A 550 0.88 -22.07 10.71
C SER A 550 0.10 -21.31 9.64
N VAL A 551 0.56 -21.38 8.38
CA VAL A 551 -0.19 -20.85 7.23
C VAL A 551 -1.55 -21.56 7.17
N LYS A 552 -2.63 -20.85 7.50
CA LYS A 552 -3.96 -21.29 7.09
C LYS A 552 -4.13 -20.82 5.65
N GLY A 553 -4.45 -21.76 4.76
CA GLY A 553 -4.69 -21.46 3.34
C GLY A 553 -5.62 -20.26 3.17
N SER A 554 -5.28 -19.42 2.19
CA SER A 554 -6.02 -18.22 1.85
C SER A 554 -7.46 -18.57 1.50
N VAL A 555 -8.39 -17.99 2.25
CA VAL A 555 -9.74 -17.73 1.75
C VAL A 555 -9.85 -16.22 1.85
N SER A 556 -9.74 -15.51 0.73
CA SER A 556 -9.99 -14.07 0.61
C SER A 556 -11.49 -13.79 0.66
N GLY A 557 -12.16 -14.30 1.70
CA GLY A 557 -13.52 -13.93 2.07
C GLY A 557 -13.48 -12.91 3.20
N SER A 558 -13.54 -11.62 2.87
CA SER A 558 -13.76 -10.55 3.85
C SER A 558 -15.22 -10.55 4.31
N SER A 559 -15.54 -11.37 5.30
CA SER A 559 -16.74 -11.12 6.13
C SER A 559 -16.58 -11.69 7.53
N ARG A 560 -15.89 -10.94 8.38
CA ARG A 560 -16.09 -11.02 9.84
C ARG A 560 -15.89 -9.65 10.50
N GLY A 561 -16.97 -8.89 10.58
CA GLY A 561 -17.10 -7.68 11.40
C GLY A 561 -18.52 -7.14 11.30
N ASN A 562 -19.22 -7.06 12.43
CA ASN A 562 -20.64 -6.74 12.53
C ASN A 562 -20.84 -5.21 12.68
N LYS A 563 -21.89 -4.68 12.06
CA LYS A 563 -22.40 -3.29 12.08
C LYS A 563 -21.54 -2.25 11.35
N ASP A 564 -21.62 -2.27 10.03
CA ASP A 564 -21.94 -1.12 9.17
C ASP A 564 -22.11 -1.63 7.72
N ASN A 565 -23.06 -1.07 6.96
CA ASN A 565 -23.48 -1.54 5.62
C ASN A 565 -22.43 -1.25 4.52
N PHE A 566 -21.18 -1.66 4.69
CA PHE A 566 -20.13 -1.44 3.69
C PHE A 566 -20.12 -2.54 2.63
N LEU A 567 -20.10 -2.12 1.36
CA LEU A 567 -19.98 -3.00 0.20
C LEU A 567 -18.49 -3.30 -0.09
N ALA A 568 -18.18 -4.56 -0.37
CA ALA A 568 -16.83 -5.06 -0.60
C ALA A 568 -16.70 -5.75 -1.96
N CYS A 569 -15.47 -5.90 -2.44
CA CYS A 569 -15.12 -6.85 -3.51
C CYS A 569 -14.63 -8.16 -2.87
N GLY A 570 -14.82 -9.29 -3.54
CA GLY A 570 -14.50 -10.61 -3.00
C GLY A 570 -13.63 -11.46 -3.92
N THR A 571 -12.99 -12.49 -3.37
CA THR A 571 -12.36 -13.56 -4.16
C THR A 571 -12.65 -14.91 -3.51
N VAL A 572 -12.92 -15.94 -4.31
CA VAL A 572 -13.15 -17.31 -3.82
C VAL A 572 -12.21 -18.29 -4.54
N ASP A 573 -11.47 -19.07 -3.74
CA ASP A 573 -10.57 -20.12 -4.21
C ASP A 573 -11.28 -21.48 -4.26
N PHE A 574 -11.39 -22.07 -5.46
CA PHE A 574 -11.91 -23.42 -5.64
C PHE A 574 -10.76 -24.42 -5.81
N ASN A 575 -10.52 -25.20 -4.75
CA ASN A 575 -9.42 -26.16 -4.78
C ASN A 575 -9.75 -27.41 -5.63
N GLY A 576 -8.81 -27.80 -6.49
CA GLY A 576 -8.93 -28.85 -7.50
C GLY A 576 -9.26 -30.23 -6.95
N GLY A 577 -10.45 -30.71 -7.31
CA GLY A 577 -10.96 -32.05 -7.04
C GLY A 577 -12.47 -31.94 -6.82
N ARG A 578 -13.27 -32.71 -7.57
CA ARG A 578 -14.72 -32.83 -7.34
C ARG A 578 -14.99 -33.24 -5.88
N GLY A 579 -15.18 -32.26 -5.01
CA GLY A 579 -15.58 -32.38 -3.62
C GLY A 579 -16.86 -31.59 -3.44
N GLY A 580 -17.95 -32.29 -3.10
CA GLY A 580 -19.29 -31.74 -3.07
C GLY A 580 -19.45 -30.50 -2.20
N GLY A 581 -20.43 -29.68 -2.57
CA GLY A 581 -20.86 -28.48 -1.86
C GLY A 581 -21.35 -28.73 -0.42
N PRO A 582 -22.17 -27.85 0.17
CA PRO A 582 -22.34 -27.68 1.62
C PRO A 582 -22.89 -28.89 2.43
N GLY A 583 -23.14 -30.04 1.80
CA GLY A 583 -23.52 -31.28 2.47
C GLY A 583 -22.38 -31.98 3.24
N GLY A 584 -21.11 -31.68 2.93
CA GLY A 584 -19.96 -32.35 3.57
C GLY A 584 -19.77 -32.02 5.05
N PHE A 585 -20.14 -30.82 5.47
CA PHE A 585 -19.99 -30.38 6.86
C PHE A 585 -21.01 -31.04 7.80
N PHE A 586 -22.21 -31.34 7.31
CA PHE A 586 -23.25 -32.04 8.07
C PHE A 586 -23.00 -33.55 8.17
N ILE A 587 -22.42 -34.18 7.14
CA ILE A 587 -22.13 -35.63 7.17
C ILE A 587 -20.90 -35.93 8.05
N GLY A 588 -19.88 -35.06 8.07
CA GLY A 588 -18.71 -35.22 8.93
C GLY A 588 -19.04 -35.12 10.43
N LEU A 589 -19.95 -34.20 10.81
CA LEU A 589 -20.37 -34.02 12.19
C LEU A 589 -21.23 -35.20 12.70
N ILE A 590 -22.10 -35.75 11.83
CA ILE A 590 -22.93 -36.93 12.15
C ILE A 590 -22.08 -38.20 12.23
N SER A 591 -21.07 -38.35 11.36
CA SER A 591 -20.15 -39.50 11.36
C SER A 591 -19.22 -39.48 12.57
N GLY A 592 -18.77 -38.30 13.00
CA GLY A 592 -17.97 -38.12 14.21
C GLY A 592 -18.77 -38.40 15.50
N LEU A 593 -20.03 -37.96 15.56
CA LEU A 593 -20.92 -38.21 16.70
C LEU A 593 -21.35 -39.70 16.80
N LEU A 594 -21.52 -40.39 15.67
CA LEU A 594 -21.75 -41.84 15.65
C LEU A 594 -20.51 -42.62 16.11
N ALA A 595 -19.30 -42.22 15.69
CA ALA A 595 -18.05 -42.85 16.13
C ALA A 595 -17.80 -42.65 17.65
N LEU A 596 -18.10 -41.46 18.20
CA LEU A 596 -18.04 -41.19 19.63
C LEU A 596 -19.11 -41.96 20.44
N SER A 597 -20.29 -42.20 19.87
CA SER A 597 -21.32 -43.03 20.51
C SER A 597 -20.94 -44.52 20.55
N LEU A 598 -20.30 -45.03 19.49
CA LEU A 598 -19.79 -46.41 19.39
C LEU A 598 -18.59 -46.64 20.32
N LEU A 599 -17.66 -45.69 20.44
CA LEU A 599 -16.55 -45.73 21.40
C LEU A 599 -17.03 -45.68 22.86
N SER A 600 -18.11 -44.95 23.17
CA SER A 600 -18.71 -44.96 24.52
C SER A 600 -19.33 -46.32 24.90
N SER A 601 -19.83 -47.07 23.91
CA SER A 601 -20.40 -48.42 24.11
C SER A 601 -19.31 -49.48 24.31
N ILE A 602 -18.16 -49.33 23.63
CA ILE A 602 -17.02 -50.24 23.76
C ILE A 602 -16.29 -50.04 25.10
N PHE A 603 -16.20 -48.81 25.61
CA PHE A 603 -15.63 -48.55 26.95
C PHE A 603 -16.54 -49.01 28.10
N LYS A 604 -17.88 -49.06 27.93
CA LYS A 604 -18.79 -49.69 28.90
C LYS A 604 -18.68 -51.21 28.90
N HIS A 605 -18.35 -51.85 27.77
CA HIS A 605 -18.22 -53.31 27.71
C HIS A 605 -16.88 -53.83 28.26
N ILE A 606 -15.80 -53.04 28.15
CA ILE A 606 -14.47 -53.40 28.68
C ILE A 606 -14.42 -53.27 30.22
N LYS A 607 -15.16 -52.34 30.83
CA LYS A 607 -15.25 -52.23 32.31
C LYS A 607 -16.06 -53.36 32.97
N SER A 608 -16.90 -54.09 32.24
CA SER A 608 -17.64 -55.24 32.80
C SER A 608 -16.88 -56.58 32.76
N LYS A 609 -15.78 -56.67 32.00
CA LYS A 609 -14.95 -57.90 31.87
C LYS A 609 -13.69 -57.92 32.75
N GLN A 610 -13.42 -56.86 33.51
CA GLN A 610 -12.30 -56.81 34.47
C GLN A 610 -12.67 -57.10 35.94
N TYR A 611 -13.94 -57.43 36.24
CA TYR A 611 -14.40 -57.81 37.59
C TYR A 611 -14.77 -59.30 37.74
N SER A 612 -14.42 -60.19 36.79
CA SER A 612 -14.67 -61.64 36.91
C SER A 612 -13.40 -62.52 36.83
N LYS A 613 -12.22 -61.95 37.09
CA LYS A 613 -10.98 -62.71 37.35
C LYS A 613 -10.27 -62.16 38.58
N LEU A 614 -10.95 -62.27 39.72
CA LEU A 614 -10.39 -62.35 41.07
C LEU A 614 -11.49 -62.95 41.96
N ALA A 615 -11.69 -64.25 41.81
CA ALA A 615 -12.24 -65.19 42.76
C ALA A 615 -11.61 -66.55 42.43
#